data_AF-A0A5A9X8R3-F1
#
_entry.id   AF-A0A5A9X8R3-F1
#
_cell.length_a   1.000
_cell.length_b   1.000
_cell.length_c   1.000
_cell.angle_alpha   90.00
_cell.angle_beta   90.00
_cell.angle_gamma   90.00
#
_symmetry.space_group_name_H-M   'P 1'
#
loop_
_entity.id
_entity.type
_entity.pdbx_description
1 polymer ?
#
loop_
_entity_poly.entity_id
_entity_poly.type
_entity_poly.pdbx_seq_one_letter_code
_entity_poly.pdbx_strand_id
1 'polypeptide(L)'
;MDPQVEKILKLPTKQKILILVLVVIVEAAALLYVLYLPKYKELNGLEADLSRLQNEIDEKTRVANNLPRLQREYDQLNRELAQALTELPNSKEIPSLLTSITTLGKGAGLDFLVFKPKAEAPKDFYAEVPVDITVSGSYYSVANFFAAVANLPRIVNITNVAFADIKNVNNRMMTKVTCLATTFRFLDKKEIKDDKKKPAPK
;
A
#
# COMPACT_ATOMS: atom_id res chain seq x y z
N MET A 1 15.16 46.88 -66.34
CA MET A 1 16.52 47.21 -65.86
C MET A 1 16.37 48.35 -64.89
N ASP A 2 16.57 48.08 -63.59
CA ASP A 2 16.20 49.01 -62.53
C ASP A 2 17.01 50.32 -62.59
N PRO A 3 16.35 51.50 -62.59
CA PRO A 3 17.00 52.81 -62.70
C PRO A 3 17.93 53.16 -61.53
N GLN A 4 17.93 52.35 -60.47
CA GLN A 4 18.87 52.49 -59.36
C GLN A 4 20.28 51.96 -59.69
N VAL A 5 20.39 51.00 -60.62
CA VAL A 5 21.68 50.38 -61.01
C VAL A 5 22.48 51.32 -61.91
N GLU A 6 21.81 52.10 -62.78
CA GLU A 6 22.48 53.09 -63.65
C GLU A 6 23.04 54.29 -62.86
N LYS A 7 22.38 54.68 -61.77
CA LYS A 7 22.84 55.77 -60.90
C LYS A 7 24.14 55.40 -60.18
N ILE A 8 24.36 54.12 -59.89
CA ILE A 8 25.60 53.56 -59.33
C ILE A 8 26.73 53.53 -60.39
N LEU A 9 26.39 53.42 -61.68
CA LEU A 9 27.38 53.36 -62.76
C LEU A 9 27.97 54.74 -63.15
N LYS A 10 27.27 55.85 -62.93
CA LYS A 10 27.73 57.22 -63.26
C LYS A 10 28.53 57.94 -62.16
N LEU A 11 28.81 57.27 -61.04
CA LEU A 11 29.55 57.85 -59.90
C LEU A 11 31.08 57.78 -60.08
N PRO A 12 31.85 58.75 -59.56
CA PRO A 12 33.32 58.80 -59.63
C PRO A 12 33.99 57.53 -59.10
N THR A 13 35.13 57.15 -59.68
CA THR A 13 35.82 55.85 -59.45
C THR A 13 36.08 55.56 -57.96
N LYS A 14 36.33 56.59 -57.15
CA LYS A 14 36.51 56.47 -55.69
C LYS A 14 35.24 55.97 -54.97
N GLN A 15 34.05 56.41 -55.39
CA GLN A 15 32.78 55.98 -54.79
C GLN A 15 32.41 54.55 -55.18
N LYS A 16 32.74 54.10 -56.39
CA LYS A 16 32.57 52.69 -56.79
C LYS A 16 33.43 51.74 -55.95
N ILE A 17 34.69 52.10 -55.70
CA ILE A 17 35.60 51.31 -54.86
C ILE A 17 35.07 51.25 -53.42
N LEU A 18 34.56 52.37 -52.90
CA LEU A 18 34.00 52.43 -51.55
C LEU A 18 32.75 51.55 -51.40
N ILE A 19 31.84 51.57 -52.37
CA ILE A 19 30.65 50.70 -52.38
C ILE A 19 31.06 49.22 -52.45
N LEU A 20 32.04 48.87 -53.29
CA LEU A 20 32.52 47.49 -53.42
C LEU A 20 33.15 46.98 -52.11
N VAL A 21 33.99 47.78 -51.48
CA VAL A 21 34.58 47.45 -50.17
C VAL A 21 33.49 47.26 -49.11
N LEU A 22 32.48 48.12 -49.11
CA LEU A 22 31.37 48.03 -48.16
C LEU A 22 30.56 46.74 -48.37
N VAL A 23 30.28 46.35 -49.62
CA VAL A 23 29.60 45.09 -49.94
C VAL A 23 30.42 43.89 -49.47
N VAL A 24 31.73 43.88 -49.70
CA VAL A 24 32.62 42.78 -49.25
C VAL A 24 32.66 42.70 -47.72
N ILE A 25 32.70 43.84 -47.02
CA ILE A 25 32.65 43.88 -45.55
C ILE A 25 31.31 43.32 -45.04
N VAL A 26 30.20 43.67 -45.67
CA VAL A 26 28.87 43.18 -45.30
C VAL A 26 28.76 41.67 -45.55
N GLU A 27 29.26 41.17 -46.68
CA GLU A 27 29.31 39.73 -46.97
C GLU A 27 30.19 38.97 -45.97
N ALA A 28 31.38 39.49 -45.66
CA ALA A 28 32.28 38.88 -44.68
C ALA A 28 31.66 38.86 -43.28
N ALA A 29 31.00 39.95 -42.87
CA ALA A 29 30.29 40.03 -41.59
C ALA A 29 29.10 39.06 -41.54
N ALA A 30 28.34 38.93 -42.62
CA ALA A 30 27.23 37.98 -42.72
C ALA A 30 27.72 36.53 -42.64
N LEU A 31 28.79 36.18 -43.34
CA LEU A 31 29.39 34.85 -43.27
C LEU A 31 29.90 34.53 -41.85
N LEU A 32 30.61 35.46 -41.21
CA LEU A 32 31.03 35.30 -39.82
C LEU A 32 29.83 35.11 -38.89
N TYR A 33 28.78 35.92 -39.03
CA TYR A 33 27.59 35.82 -38.19
C TYR A 33 26.86 34.48 -38.37
N VAL A 34 26.67 34.03 -39.62
CA VAL A 34 26.00 32.76 -39.94
C VAL A 34 26.80 31.55 -39.47
N LEU A 35 28.14 31.62 -39.43
CA LEU A 35 29.00 30.51 -39.01
C LEU A 35 29.20 30.47 -37.48
N TYR A 36 29.24 31.62 -36.82
CA TYR A 36 29.48 31.71 -35.37
C TYR A 36 28.22 31.44 -34.54
N LEU A 37 27.06 31.92 -34.99
CA LEU A 37 25.78 31.75 -34.29
C LEU A 37 25.38 30.27 -34.04
N PRO A 38 25.47 29.34 -35.02
CA PRO A 38 25.15 27.93 -34.78
C PRO A 38 26.13 27.28 -33.81
N LYS A 39 27.42 27.63 -33.88
CA LYS A 39 28.45 27.11 -32.96
C LYS A 39 28.21 27.55 -31.51
N TYR A 40 27.79 28.80 -31.32
CA TYR A 40 27.45 29.31 -29.99
C TYR A 40 26.19 28.64 -29.42
N LYS A 41 25.18 28.39 -30.27
CA LYS A 41 23.98 27.65 -29.86
C LYS A 41 24.28 26.19 -29.54
N GLU A 42 25.15 25.56 -30.31
CA GLU A 42 25.60 24.18 -30.09
C GLU A 42 26.35 24.06 -28.76
N LEU A 43 27.25 25.00 -28.45
CA LEU A 43 27.94 25.08 -27.15
C LEU A 43 26.95 25.23 -25.98
N ASN A 44 26.02 26.18 -26.05
CA ASN A 44 25.02 26.38 -25.01
C ASN A 44 24.10 25.16 -24.83
N GLY A 45 23.76 24.48 -25.93
CA GLY A 45 22.99 23.23 -25.89
C GLY A 45 23.76 22.11 -25.19
N LEU A 46 25.03 21.94 -25.56
CA LEU A 46 25.90 20.94 -24.97
C LEU A 46 26.12 21.17 -23.47
N GLU A 47 26.26 22.43 -23.05
CA GLU A 47 26.45 22.80 -21.65
C GLU A 47 25.18 22.59 -20.82
N ALA A 48 24.00 22.87 -21.39
CA ALA A 48 22.72 22.53 -20.78
C ALA A 48 22.53 21.01 -20.65
N ASP A 49 22.91 20.24 -21.67
CA ASP A 49 22.87 18.78 -21.64
C ASP A 49 23.82 18.20 -20.59
N LEU A 50 25.02 18.78 -20.45
CA LEU A 50 26.01 18.39 -19.44
C LEU A 50 25.47 18.62 -18.03
N SER A 51 24.91 19.80 -17.77
CA SER A 51 24.27 20.12 -16.49
C SER A 51 23.09 19.18 -16.19
N ARG A 52 22.27 18.86 -17.19
CA ARG A 52 21.15 17.92 -17.05
C ARG A 52 21.64 16.51 -16.70
N LEU A 53 22.66 16.02 -17.40
CA LEU A 53 23.23 14.70 -17.15
C LEU A 53 23.88 14.59 -15.77
N GLN A 54 24.56 15.65 -15.31
CA GLN A 54 25.13 15.71 -13.96
C GLN A 54 24.04 15.62 -12.89
N ASN A 55 22.95 16.38 -13.04
CA ASN A 55 21.82 16.31 -12.11
C ASN A 55 21.18 14.91 -12.09
N GLU A 56 21.05 14.26 -13.25
CA GLU A 56 20.50 12.90 -13.34
C GLU A 56 21.41 11.86 -12.67
N ILE A 57 22.73 11.99 -12.82
CA ILE A 57 23.71 11.15 -12.13
C ILE A 57 23.60 11.36 -10.62
N ASP A 58 23.54 12.59 -10.15
CA ASP A 58 23.45 12.89 -8.72
C ASP A 58 22.17 12.32 -8.10
N GLU A 59 21.01 12.48 -8.74
CA GLU A 59 19.76 11.86 -8.27
C GLU A 59 19.87 10.35 -8.20
N LYS A 60 20.33 9.70 -9.28
CA LYS A 60 20.47 8.23 -9.32
C LYS A 60 21.47 7.72 -8.29
N THR A 61 22.55 8.45 -8.06
CA THR A 61 23.57 8.09 -7.07
C THR A 61 23.04 8.25 -5.64
N ARG A 62 22.23 9.29 -5.36
CA ARG A 62 21.53 9.44 -4.07
C ARG A 62 20.55 8.29 -3.81
N VAL A 63 19.78 7.87 -4.82
CA VAL A 63 18.87 6.72 -4.70
C VAL A 63 19.65 5.42 -4.48
N ALA A 64 20.71 5.18 -5.24
CA ALA A 64 21.55 3.98 -5.14
C ALA A 64 22.24 3.88 -3.77
N ASN A 65 22.75 4.99 -3.22
CA ASN A 65 23.38 5.02 -1.90
C ASN A 65 22.41 4.71 -0.75
N ASN A 66 21.12 5.02 -0.92
CA ASN A 66 20.08 4.75 0.08
C ASN A 66 19.56 3.30 0.03
N LEU A 67 19.68 2.62 -1.11
CA LEU A 67 19.23 1.25 -1.32
C LEU A 67 19.80 0.24 -0.30
N PRO A 68 21.12 0.19 0.00
CA PRO A 68 21.66 -0.73 1.00
C PRO A 68 21.24 -0.38 2.43
N ARG A 69 20.80 0.86 2.72
CA ARG A 69 20.23 1.22 4.03
C ARG A 69 18.81 0.68 4.17
N LEU A 70 17.97 0.92 3.15
CA LEU A 70 16.60 0.42 3.07
C LEU A 70 16.54 -1.10 3.11
N GLN A 71 17.46 -1.79 2.44
CA GLN A 71 17.53 -3.24 2.44
C GLN A 71 17.87 -3.81 3.82
N ARG A 72 18.80 -3.17 4.55
CA ARG A 72 19.14 -3.54 5.93
C ARG A 72 17.96 -3.34 6.88
N GLU A 73 17.23 -2.23 6.74
CA GLU A 73 16.04 -1.93 7.53
C GLU A 73 14.93 -2.94 7.25
N TYR A 74 14.69 -3.28 5.97
CA TYR A 74 13.75 -4.33 5.58
C TYR A 74 14.10 -5.70 6.18
N ASP A 75 15.36 -6.10 6.12
CA ASP A 75 15.82 -7.38 6.70
C ASP A 75 15.69 -7.39 8.23
N GLN A 76 15.90 -6.24 8.87
CA GLN A 76 15.71 -6.09 10.31
C GLN A 76 14.24 -6.23 10.70
N LEU A 77 13.34 -5.51 10.03
CA LEU A 77 11.90 -5.62 10.24
C LEU A 77 11.39 -7.05 9.97
N ASN A 78 11.92 -7.75 8.96
CA ASN A 78 11.55 -9.14 8.70
C ASN A 78 12.00 -10.09 9.81
N ARG A 79 13.16 -9.86 10.44
CA ARG A 79 13.62 -10.66 11.59
C ARG A 79 12.77 -10.39 12.82
N GLU A 80 12.44 -9.14 13.10
CA GLU A 80 11.55 -8.75 14.21
C GLU A 80 10.15 -9.35 14.00
N LEU A 81 9.63 -9.31 12.77
CA LEU A 81 8.38 -9.95 12.40
C LEU A 81 8.45 -11.47 12.60
N ALA A 82 9.53 -12.13 12.17
CA ALA A 82 9.69 -13.57 12.36
C ALA A 82 9.74 -13.98 13.84
N GLN A 83 10.38 -13.17 14.70
CA GLN A 83 10.39 -13.37 16.14
C GLN A 83 8.99 -13.19 16.74
N ALA A 84 8.30 -12.09 16.41
CA ALA A 84 6.93 -11.85 16.85
C ALA A 84 5.96 -12.96 16.39
N LEU A 85 6.14 -13.49 15.18
CA LEU A 85 5.37 -14.61 14.66
C LEU A 85 5.64 -15.93 15.42
N THR A 86 6.83 -16.09 15.99
CA THR A 86 7.17 -17.26 16.81
C THR A 86 6.46 -17.22 18.17
N GLU A 87 6.22 -16.02 18.70
CA GLU A 87 5.47 -15.80 19.94
C GLU A 87 3.94 -15.90 19.77
N LEU A 88 3.45 -15.91 18.53
CA LEU A 88 2.03 -16.06 18.18
C LEU A 88 1.79 -17.45 17.55
N PRO A 89 1.66 -18.53 18.36
CA PRO A 89 1.33 -19.86 17.85
C PRO A 89 -0.09 -19.85 17.27
N ASN A 90 -0.24 -19.80 15.95
CA ASN A 90 -1.54 -19.43 15.35
C ASN A 90 -2.06 -20.33 14.22
N SER A 91 -1.94 -21.67 14.31
CA SER A 91 -2.62 -22.52 13.30
C SER A 91 -3.23 -23.84 13.77
N LYS A 92 -2.83 -24.41 14.91
CA LYS A 92 -3.29 -25.77 15.29
C LYS A 92 -4.43 -25.85 16.30
N GLU A 93 -5.00 -24.72 16.70
CA GLU A 93 -5.81 -24.66 17.93
C GLU A 93 -7.26 -24.17 17.73
N ILE A 94 -7.85 -24.25 16.54
CA ILE A 94 -9.30 -24.07 16.42
C ILE A 94 -10.03 -25.18 17.21
N PRO A 95 -9.73 -26.49 17.05
CA PRO A 95 -10.45 -27.55 17.76
C PRO A 95 -10.26 -27.50 19.29
N SER A 96 -9.07 -27.11 19.77
CA SER A 96 -8.79 -27.00 21.21
C SER A 96 -9.54 -25.83 21.83
N LEU A 97 -9.63 -24.67 21.17
CA LEU A 97 -10.43 -23.54 21.65
C LEU A 97 -11.91 -23.88 21.72
N LEU A 98 -12.44 -24.57 20.70
CA LEU A 98 -13.81 -25.06 20.68
C LEU A 98 -14.10 -26.00 21.85
N THR A 99 -13.13 -26.86 22.20
CA THR A 99 -13.21 -27.76 23.36
C THR A 99 -13.11 -27.01 24.69
N SER A 100 -12.24 -26.02 24.79
CA SER A 100 -12.07 -25.21 26.01
C SER A 100 -13.31 -24.37 26.31
N ILE A 101 -13.90 -23.71 25.31
CA ILE A 101 -15.12 -22.89 25.49
C ILE A 101 -16.31 -23.76 25.90
N THR A 102 -16.48 -24.93 25.28
CA THR A 102 -17.57 -25.85 25.63
C THR A 102 -17.38 -26.49 27.01
N THR A 103 -16.14 -26.77 27.42
CA THR A 103 -15.82 -27.30 28.76
C THR A 103 -16.03 -26.23 29.84
N LEU A 104 -15.59 -25.00 29.59
CA LEU A 104 -15.80 -23.85 30.50
C LEU A 104 -17.29 -23.54 30.68
N GLY A 105 -18.08 -23.54 29.60
CA GLY A 105 -19.52 -23.28 29.72
C GLY A 105 -20.27 -24.42 30.41
N LYS A 106 -19.91 -25.70 30.19
CA LYS A 106 -20.44 -26.81 30.98
C LYS A 106 -20.08 -26.69 32.46
N GLY A 107 -18.83 -26.30 32.78
CA GLY A 107 -18.37 -26.04 34.15
C GLY A 107 -19.10 -24.88 34.83
N ALA A 108 -19.55 -23.88 34.07
CA ALA A 108 -20.36 -22.76 34.56
C ALA A 108 -21.87 -23.08 34.70
N GLY A 109 -22.28 -24.32 34.38
CA GLY A 109 -23.68 -24.75 34.42
C GLY A 109 -24.54 -24.21 33.27
N LEU A 110 -23.92 -23.95 32.10
CA LEU A 110 -24.61 -23.56 30.88
C LEU A 110 -24.84 -24.77 29.97
N ASP A 111 -26.05 -24.86 29.43
CA ASP A 111 -26.41 -25.81 28.39
C ASP A 111 -26.21 -25.15 27.02
N PHE A 112 -25.27 -25.66 26.23
CA PHE A 112 -25.08 -25.22 24.84
C PHE A 112 -26.14 -25.86 23.95
N LEU A 113 -27.00 -25.01 23.38
CA LEU A 113 -28.08 -25.42 22.47
C LEU A 113 -27.61 -25.46 21.02
N VAL A 114 -26.83 -24.46 20.59
CA VAL A 114 -26.35 -24.32 19.21
C VAL A 114 -24.91 -23.81 19.23
N PHE A 115 -24.06 -24.48 18.48
CA PHE A 115 -22.70 -24.03 18.21
C PHE A 115 -22.39 -24.29 16.74
N LYS A 116 -22.48 -23.26 15.90
CA LYS A 116 -22.36 -23.41 14.44
C LYS A 116 -21.31 -22.43 13.89
N PRO A 117 -20.13 -22.93 13.51
CA PRO A 117 -19.17 -22.16 12.72
C PRO A 117 -19.77 -21.76 11.37
N LYS A 118 -19.60 -20.50 10.97
CA LYS A 118 -19.95 -20.00 9.65
C LYS A 118 -18.75 -20.12 8.70
N ALA A 119 -19.01 -19.89 7.41
CA ALA A 119 -17.94 -19.77 6.43
C ALA A 119 -16.97 -18.66 6.84
N GLU A 120 -15.68 -18.95 6.70
CA GLU A 120 -14.62 -17.99 7.01
C GLU A 120 -14.67 -16.82 6.03
N ALA A 121 -14.48 -15.61 6.53
CA ALA A 121 -14.40 -14.40 5.72
C ALA A 121 -12.93 -13.98 5.59
N PRO A 122 -12.25 -14.31 4.47
CA PRO A 122 -10.88 -13.90 4.26
C PRO A 122 -10.79 -12.38 4.10
N LYS A 123 -9.72 -11.82 4.67
CA LYS A 123 -9.23 -10.45 4.49
C LYS A 123 -7.81 -10.52 3.92
N ASP A 124 -7.11 -9.39 3.83
CA ASP A 124 -5.81 -9.32 3.16
C ASP A 124 -4.72 -10.24 3.77
N PHE A 125 -4.67 -10.36 5.10
CA PHE A 125 -3.65 -11.15 5.80
C PHE A 125 -4.21 -12.08 6.90
N TYR A 126 -5.50 -11.99 7.19
CA TYR A 126 -6.19 -12.79 8.20
C TYR A 126 -7.57 -13.20 7.70
N ALA A 127 -8.17 -14.20 8.33
CA ALA A 127 -9.54 -14.62 8.12
C ALA A 127 -10.33 -14.51 9.42
N GLU A 128 -11.54 -13.97 9.32
CA GLU A 128 -12.51 -13.98 10.40
C GLU A 128 -13.27 -15.31 10.37
N VAL A 129 -13.40 -15.94 11.54
CA VAL A 129 -14.16 -17.18 11.73
C VAL A 129 -15.34 -16.85 12.66
N PRO A 130 -16.51 -16.50 12.10
CA PRO A 130 -17.71 -16.23 12.88
C PRO A 130 -18.34 -17.54 13.36
N VAL A 131 -18.83 -17.55 14.60
CA VAL A 131 -19.48 -18.70 15.21
C VAL A 131 -20.77 -18.27 15.89
N ASP A 132 -21.89 -18.84 15.46
CA ASP A 132 -23.17 -18.65 16.15
C ASP A 132 -23.21 -19.54 17.39
N ILE A 133 -23.42 -18.90 18.54
CA ILE A 133 -23.51 -19.56 19.85
C ILE A 133 -24.90 -19.29 20.43
N THR A 134 -25.55 -20.35 20.89
CA THR A 134 -26.78 -20.27 21.69
C THR A 134 -26.59 -21.08 22.96
N VAL A 135 -26.72 -20.42 24.10
CA VAL A 135 -26.59 -21.03 25.43
C VAL A 135 -27.87 -20.84 26.23
N SER A 136 -28.14 -21.74 27.16
CA SER A 136 -29.20 -21.61 28.16
C SER A 136 -28.63 -21.76 29.55
N GLY A 137 -29.07 -20.91 30.47
CA GLY A 137 -28.75 -21.05 31.88
C GLY A 137 -29.11 -19.81 32.68
N SER A 138 -28.64 -19.75 33.92
CA SER A 138 -28.88 -18.60 34.78
C SER A 138 -28.14 -17.35 34.29
N TYR A 139 -28.66 -16.16 34.58
CA TYR A 139 -27.98 -14.89 34.26
C TYR A 139 -26.53 -14.86 34.80
N TYR A 140 -26.33 -15.36 36.02
CA TYR A 140 -25.02 -15.42 36.65
C TYR A 140 -24.05 -16.36 35.90
N SER A 141 -24.53 -17.54 35.50
CA SER A 141 -23.73 -18.49 34.69
C SER A 141 -23.31 -17.89 33.35
N VAL A 142 -24.21 -17.15 32.69
CA VAL A 142 -23.92 -16.46 31.43
C VAL A 142 -22.87 -15.37 31.63
N ALA A 143 -22.97 -14.58 32.70
CA ALA A 143 -21.98 -13.56 33.02
C ALA A 143 -20.59 -14.17 33.28
N ASN A 144 -20.52 -15.27 34.05
CA ASN A 144 -19.26 -15.99 34.29
C ASN A 144 -18.67 -16.56 33.00
N PHE A 145 -19.50 -17.02 32.07
CA PHE A 145 -19.02 -17.48 30.78
C PHE A 145 -18.39 -16.35 29.95
N PHE A 146 -19.03 -15.18 29.87
CA PHE A 146 -18.43 -14.04 29.18
C PHE A 146 -17.14 -13.57 29.84
N ALA A 147 -17.08 -13.57 31.18
CA ALA A 147 -15.85 -13.27 31.91
C ALA A 147 -14.74 -14.30 31.64
N ALA A 148 -15.07 -15.59 31.56
CA ALA A 148 -14.12 -16.64 31.24
C ALA A 148 -13.60 -16.52 29.80
N VAL A 149 -14.48 -16.20 28.84
CA VAL A 149 -14.10 -15.96 27.44
C VAL A 149 -13.19 -14.73 27.32
N ALA A 150 -13.46 -13.67 28.08
CA ALA A 150 -12.61 -12.47 28.11
C ALA A 150 -11.20 -12.73 28.67
N ASN A 151 -11.04 -13.73 29.53
CA ASN A 151 -9.75 -14.13 30.11
C ASN A 151 -8.99 -15.16 29.28
N LEU A 152 -9.52 -15.59 28.13
CA LEU A 152 -8.79 -16.50 27.25
C LEU A 152 -7.57 -15.77 26.66
N PRO A 153 -6.42 -16.45 26.51
CA PRO A 153 -5.23 -15.89 25.87
C PRO A 153 -5.40 -15.81 24.33
N ARG A 154 -6.59 -15.41 23.84
CA ARG A 154 -6.90 -15.25 22.43
C ARG A 154 -7.92 -14.13 22.20
N ILE A 155 -7.83 -13.49 21.04
CA ILE A 155 -8.77 -12.48 20.58
C ILE A 155 -10.09 -13.14 20.16
N VAL A 156 -11.17 -12.83 20.89
CA VAL A 156 -12.55 -13.22 20.58
C VAL A 156 -13.44 -11.99 20.70
N ASN A 157 -14.14 -11.65 19.63
CA ASN A 157 -15.13 -10.58 19.63
C ASN A 157 -16.53 -11.17 19.79
N ILE A 158 -17.32 -10.64 20.73
CA ILE A 158 -18.70 -11.07 20.96
C ILE A 158 -19.63 -9.95 20.52
N THR A 159 -20.48 -10.25 19.55
CA THR A 159 -21.45 -9.30 18.98
C THR A 159 -22.86 -9.90 19.00
N ASN A 160 -23.86 -9.04 18.84
CA ASN A 160 -25.28 -9.42 18.74
C ASN A 160 -25.76 -10.29 19.92
N VAL A 161 -25.45 -9.89 21.15
CA VAL A 161 -25.94 -10.57 22.35
C VAL A 161 -27.43 -10.28 22.53
N ALA A 162 -28.25 -11.32 22.45
CA ALA A 162 -29.69 -11.24 22.65
C ALA A 162 -30.14 -12.23 23.73
N PHE A 163 -30.89 -11.72 24.71
CA PHE A 163 -31.52 -12.53 25.76
C PHE A 163 -32.97 -12.82 25.37
N ALA A 164 -33.38 -14.08 25.43
CA ALA A 164 -34.71 -14.57 25.06
C ALA A 164 -35.17 -15.68 26.04
N ASP A 165 -36.46 -16.01 25.98
CA ASP A 165 -37.05 -17.16 26.69
C ASP A 165 -36.70 -17.23 28.19
N ILE A 166 -36.97 -16.14 28.93
CA ILE A 166 -36.81 -16.14 30.40
C ILE A 166 -37.91 -17.03 31.00
N LYS A 167 -37.52 -18.19 31.53
CA LYS A 167 -38.44 -19.17 32.12
C LYS A 167 -37.97 -19.56 33.51
N ASN A 168 -38.93 -19.70 34.42
CA ASN A 168 -38.66 -20.25 35.74
C ASN A 168 -38.74 -21.78 35.65
N VAL A 169 -37.59 -22.44 35.77
CA VAL A 169 -37.47 -23.90 35.77
C VAL A 169 -36.88 -24.31 37.11
N ASN A 170 -37.61 -25.11 37.89
CA ASN A 170 -37.17 -25.60 39.21
C ASN A 170 -36.72 -24.47 40.17
N ASN A 171 -37.51 -23.39 40.26
CA ASN A 171 -37.22 -22.22 41.10
C ASN A 171 -35.92 -21.48 40.74
N ARG A 172 -35.41 -21.67 39.52
CA ARG A 172 -34.26 -20.96 38.94
C ARG A 172 -34.71 -20.26 37.67
N MET A 173 -34.34 -18.98 37.55
CA MET A 173 -34.55 -18.20 36.33
C MET A 173 -33.54 -18.65 35.28
N MET A 174 -34.02 -19.34 34.26
CA MET A 174 -33.24 -19.75 33.10
C MET A 174 -33.50 -18.78 31.96
N THR A 175 -32.44 -18.37 31.27
CA THR A 175 -32.51 -17.48 30.12
C THR A 175 -31.77 -18.13 28.97
N LYS A 176 -32.30 -17.97 27.75
CA LYS A 176 -31.62 -18.35 26.52
C LYS A 176 -30.88 -17.13 25.98
N VAL A 177 -29.61 -17.30 25.64
CA VAL A 177 -28.76 -16.22 25.13
C VAL A 177 -28.21 -16.65 23.79
N THR A 178 -28.38 -15.79 22.79
CA THR A 178 -27.81 -15.96 21.46
C THR A 178 -26.74 -14.90 21.26
N CYS A 179 -25.57 -15.28 20.75
CA CYS A 179 -24.49 -14.35 20.43
C CYS A 179 -23.67 -14.85 19.25
N LEU A 180 -22.98 -13.92 18.58
CA LEU A 180 -22.03 -14.20 17.53
C LEU A 180 -20.62 -13.99 18.08
N ALA A 181 -19.84 -15.06 18.13
CA ALA A 181 -18.43 -14.99 18.50
C ALA A 181 -17.55 -15.02 17.25
N THR A 182 -16.76 -13.98 17.02
CA THR A 182 -15.81 -13.89 15.91
C THR A 182 -14.40 -14.06 16.44
N THR A 183 -13.69 -15.06 15.93
CA THR A 183 -12.25 -15.23 16.16
C THR A 183 -11.47 -15.02 14.87
N PHE A 184 -10.15 -14.83 14.98
CA PHE A 184 -9.30 -14.43 13.87
C PHE A 184 -8.18 -15.47 13.69
N ARG A 185 -7.90 -15.86 12.45
CA ARG A 185 -6.74 -16.69 12.08
C ARG A 185 -5.91 -16.04 10.99
N PHE A 186 -4.62 -16.31 10.92
CA PHE A 186 -3.83 -15.91 9.75
C PHE A 186 -4.12 -16.82 8.56
N LEU A 187 -4.08 -16.24 7.37
CA LEU A 187 -4.14 -16.98 6.10
C LEU A 187 -2.75 -17.51 5.75
N ASP A 188 -2.65 -18.77 5.34
CA ASP A 188 -1.37 -19.31 4.88
C ASP A 188 -0.95 -18.68 3.54
N LYS A 189 0.35 -18.63 3.24
CA LYS A 189 0.89 -18.06 1.97
C LYS A 189 0.28 -18.68 0.70
N LYS A 190 -0.29 -19.88 0.81
CA LYS A 190 -1.01 -20.56 -0.28
C LYS A 190 -2.43 -20.01 -0.46
N GLU A 191 -3.12 -19.68 0.63
CA GLU A 191 -4.48 -19.11 0.64
C GLU A 191 -4.47 -17.63 0.21
N ILE A 192 -3.46 -16.85 0.61
CA ILE A 192 -3.29 -15.43 0.21
C ILE A 192 -3.15 -15.27 -1.31
N LYS A 193 -2.57 -16.27 -1.99
CA LYS A 193 -2.40 -16.24 -3.45
C LYS A 193 -3.69 -16.57 -4.22
N ASP A 194 -4.59 -17.33 -3.60
CA ASP A 194 -5.84 -17.76 -4.23
C ASP A 194 -6.93 -16.67 -4.13
N ASP A 195 -6.94 -15.91 -3.04
CA ASP A 195 -7.86 -14.77 -2.87
C ASP A 195 -7.56 -13.62 -3.85
N LYS A 196 -6.27 -13.31 -4.08
CA LYS A 196 -5.83 -12.35 -5.12
C LYS A 196 -6.22 -12.77 -6.54
N LYS A 197 -6.63 -14.02 -6.75
CA LYS A 197 -7.02 -14.57 -8.05
C LYS A 197 -8.54 -14.54 -8.28
N LYS A 198 -9.35 -14.25 -7.26
CA LYS A 198 -10.80 -14.00 -7.42
C LYS A 198 -11.03 -12.52 -7.74
N PRO A 199 -11.50 -12.17 -8.95
CA PRO A 199 -11.89 -10.81 -9.25
C PRO A 199 -13.09 -10.42 -8.37
N ALA A 200 -13.05 -9.23 -7.79
CA ALA A 200 -14.15 -8.66 -7.02
C ALA A 200 -15.46 -8.71 -7.85
N PRO A 201 -16.60 -9.11 -7.25
CA PRO A 201 -17.88 -9.06 -7.94
C PRO A 201 -18.22 -7.60 -8.21
N LYS A 202 -18.53 -7.29 -9.48
CA LYS A 202 -19.03 -5.99 -9.93
C LYS A 202 -20.39 -5.68 -9.31
#